data_AF-A0A7W6TY09-F1
#
_entry.id   AF-A0A7W6TY09-F1
#
_cell.length_a   1.000
_cell.length_b   1.000
_cell.length_c   1.000
_cell.angle_alpha   90.00
_cell.angle_beta   90.00
_cell.angle_gamma   90.00
#
_symmetry.space_group_name_H-M   'P 1'
#
loop_
_entity.id
_entity.type
_entity.pdbx_description
1 polymer ?
#
loop_
_entity_poly.entity_id
_entity_poly.type
_entity_poly.pdbx_seq_one_letter_code
_entity_poly.pdbx_strand_id
1 'polypeptide(L)'
;MRIFTAAGALCAVLSGFATQPKMLWLRADGQKAVDNPALRTQFELDGTACIGERNKANLSGVTVSGGGLAGVAASIERSNAADTVQRGCMAEKGYLLVPEDQAEAKQAELAAIAQQKKQQESAAAAKPFTAQPTRKPKGAAGT
;
A
#
# COMPACT_ATOMS: atom_id res chain seq x y z
N MET A 1 -32.68 -55.96 19.79
CA MET A 1 -31.34 -56.04 20.40
C MET A 1 -30.33 -56.34 19.30
N ARG A 2 -29.18 -55.61 19.28
CA ARG A 2 -28.07 -55.55 18.28
C ARG A 2 -28.25 -54.47 17.20
N ILE A 3 -27.90 -53.21 17.46
CA ILE A 3 -26.58 -52.52 17.51
C ILE A 3 -26.17 -51.96 16.12
N PHE A 4 -26.18 -50.62 16.06
CA PHE A 4 -25.67 -49.74 15.01
C PHE A 4 -24.20 -50.00 14.68
N THR A 5 -23.83 -49.90 13.39
CA THR A 5 -22.51 -49.43 12.96
C THR A 5 -22.65 -48.74 11.60
N ALA A 6 -22.83 -47.41 11.66
CA ALA A 6 -22.54 -46.52 10.57
C ALA A 6 -21.00 -46.48 10.40
N ALA A 7 -20.49 -46.85 9.23
CA ALA A 7 -19.08 -46.77 8.92
C ALA A 7 -18.90 -46.29 7.48
N GLY A 8 -18.39 -45.07 7.33
CA GLY A 8 -17.47 -44.77 6.23
C GLY A 8 -17.98 -43.93 5.07
N ALA A 9 -18.94 -43.02 5.25
CA ALA A 9 -19.03 -41.86 4.36
C ALA A 9 -17.96 -40.83 4.77
N LEU A 10 -16.69 -41.14 4.50
CA LEU A 10 -15.58 -40.22 4.71
C LEU A 10 -15.60 -39.22 3.54
N CYS A 11 -16.31 -38.10 3.74
CA CYS A 11 -16.41 -36.98 2.81
C CYS A 11 -15.03 -36.56 2.28
N ALA A 12 -14.72 -36.97 1.06
CA ALA A 12 -13.58 -36.52 0.26
C ALA A 12 -13.84 -35.13 -0.37
N VAL A 13 -14.30 -34.15 0.43
CA VAL A 13 -14.59 -32.78 -0.06
C VAL A 13 -14.16 -31.72 0.97
N LEU A 14 -12.87 -31.67 1.29
CA LEU A 14 -12.25 -30.49 1.91
C LEU A 14 -10.89 -30.16 1.27
N SER A 15 -10.68 -30.53 0.01
CA SER A 15 -9.62 -29.97 -0.83
C SER A 15 -10.06 -28.61 -1.42
N GLY A 16 -10.59 -27.73 -0.57
CA GLY A 16 -10.59 -26.32 -0.88
C GLY A 16 -9.14 -25.88 -0.84
N PHE A 17 -8.49 -25.72 -2.00
CA PHE A 17 -7.30 -24.89 -2.10
C PHE A 17 -7.71 -23.52 -1.55
N ALA A 18 -7.35 -23.23 -0.31
CA ALA A 18 -7.43 -21.89 0.23
C ALA A 18 -6.35 -21.08 -0.51
N THR A 19 -6.66 -20.64 -1.73
CA THR A 19 -5.83 -19.71 -2.48
C THR A 19 -5.85 -18.41 -1.68
N GLN A 20 -4.83 -18.23 -0.83
CA GLN A 20 -4.62 -16.97 -0.14
C GLN A 20 -4.61 -15.86 -1.20
N PRO A 21 -5.39 -14.79 -1.03
CA PRO A 21 -5.41 -13.70 -1.99
C PRO A 21 -4.00 -13.11 -2.05
N LYS A 22 -3.35 -13.24 -3.21
CA LYS A 22 -2.01 -12.71 -3.40
C LYS A 22 -2.11 -11.20 -3.43
N MET A 23 -1.30 -10.54 -2.61
CA MET A 23 -1.25 -9.08 -2.57
C MET A 23 -0.07 -8.59 -3.40
N LEU A 24 -0.27 -7.50 -4.13
CA LEU A 24 0.73 -6.83 -4.96
C LEU A 24 0.93 -5.39 -4.51
N TRP A 25 2.19 -4.95 -4.54
CA TRP A 25 2.55 -3.56 -4.30
C TRP A 25 2.50 -2.77 -5.62
N LEU A 26 1.70 -1.71 -5.65
CA LEU A 26 1.63 -0.77 -6.77
C LEU A 26 2.16 0.58 -6.36
N ARG A 27 2.77 1.35 -7.27
CA ARG A 27 3.10 2.75 -6.98
C ARG A 27 1.85 3.62 -7.01
N ALA A 28 1.70 4.47 -6.01
CA ALA A 28 0.58 5.42 -5.88
C ALA A 28 0.62 6.55 -6.92
N ASP A 29 1.76 6.78 -7.57
CA ASP A 29 1.92 7.76 -8.65
C ASP A 29 1.47 7.24 -10.03
N GLY A 30 0.98 6.01 -10.10
CA GLY A 30 0.48 5.40 -11.34
C GLY A 30 1.58 4.97 -12.32
N GLN A 31 2.86 5.09 -11.97
CA GLN A 31 3.96 4.61 -12.81
C GLN A 31 4.07 3.08 -12.72
N LYS A 32 4.34 2.42 -13.87
CA LYS A 32 4.58 0.99 -13.91
C LYS A 32 6.08 0.69 -13.96
N ALA A 33 6.50 -0.34 -13.23
CA ALA A 33 7.89 -0.79 -13.26
C ALA A 33 8.31 -1.38 -14.62
N VAL A 34 7.36 -1.85 -15.43
CA VAL A 34 7.61 -2.39 -16.79
C VAL A 34 8.11 -1.30 -17.73
N ASP A 35 7.64 -0.07 -17.57
CA ASP A 35 7.97 1.05 -18.46
C ASP A 35 9.30 1.74 -18.07
N ASN A 36 9.87 1.40 -16.90
CA ASN A 36 11.11 2.00 -16.42
C ASN A 36 11.89 1.03 -15.50
N PRO A 37 13.06 0.53 -15.93
CA PRO A 37 13.86 -0.41 -15.15
C PRO A 37 14.36 0.20 -13.83
N ALA A 38 14.54 1.52 -13.75
CA ALA A 38 14.92 2.18 -12.51
C ALA A 38 13.83 2.06 -11.43
N LEU A 39 12.55 2.08 -11.81
CA LEU A 39 11.45 1.90 -10.86
C LEU A 39 11.40 0.50 -10.27
N ARG A 40 11.81 -0.51 -11.06
CA ARG A 40 11.95 -1.88 -10.55
C ARG A 40 13.04 -1.96 -9.49
N THR A 41 14.21 -1.37 -9.76
CA THR A 41 15.30 -1.30 -8.77
C THR A 41 14.89 -0.49 -7.54
N GLN A 42 14.17 0.62 -7.70
CA GLN A 42 13.66 1.40 -6.57
C GLN A 42 12.72 0.57 -5.69
N PHE A 43 11.79 -0.19 -6.29
CA PHE A 43 10.91 -1.08 -5.54
C PHE A 43 11.68 -2.14 -4.74
N GLU A 44 12.73 -2.73 -5.31
CA GLU A 44 13.57 -3.71 -4.61
C GLU A 44 14.32 -3.07 -3.42
N LEU A 45 14.86 -1.86 -3.62
CA LEU A 45 15.55 -1.11 -2.56
C LEU A 45 14.60 -0.69 -1.43
N ASP A 46 13.44 -0.13 -1.77
CA ASP A 46 12.42 0.29 -0.81
C ASP A 46 11.86 -0.93 -0.06
N GLY A 47 11.58 -2.03 -0.76
CA GLY A 47 11.14 -3.29 -0.17
C GLY A 47 12.16 -3.83 0.83
N THR A 48 13.45 -3.81 0.49
CA THR A 48 14.52 -4.24 1.40
C THR A 48 14.61 -3.35 2.64
N ALA A 49 14.53 -2.03 2.46
CA ALA A 49 14.53 -1.08 3.57
C ALA A 49 13.34 -1.31 4.52
N CYS A 50 12.14 -1.51 3.97
CA CYS A 50 10.94 -1.74 4.76
C CYS A 50 10.90 -3.12 5.44
N ILE A 51 11.51 -4.15 4.85
CA ILE A 51 11.75 -5.43 5.54
C ILE A 51 12.68 -5.24 6.74
N GLY A 52 13.67 -4.35 6.62
CA GLY A 52 14.53 -3.95 7.75
C GLY A 52 13.71 -3.39 8.93
N GLU A 53 12.81 -2.45 8.67
CA GLU A 53 11.92 -1.88 9.71
C GLU A 53 10.96 -2.94 10.30
N ARG A 54 10.45 -3.87 9.48
CA ARG A 54 9.68 -5.03 9.97
C ARG A 54 10.48 -5.86 10.96
N ASN A 55 11.71 -6.23 10.59
CA ASN A 55 12.56 -7.08 11.41
C ASN A 55 12.90 -6.37 12.73
N LYS A 56 13.19 -5.08 12.68
CA LYS A 56 13.38 -4.24 13.87
C LYS A 56 12.15 -4.27 14.80
N ALA A 57 10.95 -4.10 14.24
CA ALA A 57 9.70 -4.19 15.01
C ALA A 57 9.49 -5.59 15.63
N ASN A 58 9.82 -6.65 14.89
CA ASN A 58 9.66 -8.03 15.35
C ASN A 58 10.63 -8.38 16.50
N LEU A 59 11.85 -7.84 16.47
CA LEU A 59 12.85 -8.03 17.53
C LEU A 59 12.48 -7.29 18.84
N SER A 60 11.72 -6.20 18.76
CA SER A 60 11.26 -5.46 19.95
C SER A 60 10.29 -6.25 20.84
N GLY A 61 9.73 -7.36 20.35
CA GLY A 61 8.77 -8.21 21.06
C GLY A 61 9.39 -9.42 21.78
N VAL A 62 10.72 -9.52 21.85
CA VAL A 62 11.43 -10.61 22.55
C VAL A 62 11.45 -10.32 24.06
N THR A 63 10.27 -10.23 24.66
CA THR A 63 10.09 -10.30 26.12
C THR A 63 9.34 -11.59 26.41
N VAL A 64 10.10 -12.64 26.76
CA VAL A 64 9.71 -13.90 27.39
C VAL A 64 8.20 -14.21 27.36
N SER A 65 7.66 -14.49 26.18
CA SER A 65 6.35 -15.15 26.10
C SER A 65 6.59 -16.62 26.44
N GLY A 66 6.24 -17.03 27.66
CA GLY A 66 6.39 -18.41 28.11
C GLY A 66 5.85 -19.39 27.06
N GLY A 67 6.59 -20.47 26.82
CA GLY A 67 6.22 -21.48 25.82
C GLY A 67 4.81 -22.03 26.02
N GLY A 68 4.24 -22.61 24.96
CA GLY A 68 2.86 -23.12 24.94
C GLY A 68 1.92 -22.26 24.10
N LEU A 69 0.62 -22.54 24.17
CA LEU A 69 -0.42 -21.93 23.33
C LEU A 69 -0.47 -20.39 23.46
N ALA A 70 -0.25 -19.85 24.66
CA ALA A 70 -0.18 -18.40 24.88
C ALA A 70 1.02 -17.76 24.16
N GLY A 71 2.18 -18.44 24.14
CA GLY A 71 3.35 -18.02 23.38
C GLY A 71 3.11 -18.04 21.86
N VAL A 72 2.35 -19.02 21.36
CA VAL A 72 1.95 -19.08 19.95
C VAL A 72 1.04 -17.91 19.59
N ALA A 73 -0.01 -17.64 20.37
CA ALA A 73 -0.89 -16.50 20.11
C ALA A 73 -0.12 -15.15 20.13
N ALA A 74 0.76 -14.96 21.11
CA ALA A 74 1.61 -13.76 21.20
C ALA A 74 2.57 -13.62 20.01
N SER A 75 3.01 -14.73 19.40
CA SER A 75 3.87 -14.69 18.21
C SER A 75 3.13 -14.28 16.94
N ILE A 76 1.85 -14.66 16.81
CA ILE A 76 0.98 -14.26 15.70
C ILE A 76 0.69 -12.76 15.77
N GLU A 77 0.33 -12.26 16.96
CA GLU A 77 0.06 -10.83 17.17
C GLU A 77 1.28 -9.98 16.81
N ARG A 78 2.47 -10.40 17.24
CA ARG A 78 3.73 -9.74 16.89
C ARG A 78 4.02 -9.75 15.39
N SER A 79 3.73 -10.87 14.72
CA SER A 79 3.90 -10.98 13.27
C SER A 79 2.97 -10.01 12.54
N ASN A 80 1.69 -9.95 12.93
CA ASN A 80 0.72 -9.00 12.37
C ASN A 80 1.13 -7.53 12.60
N ALA A 81 1.63 -7.22 13.80
CA ALA A 81 2.13 -5.89 14.12
C ALA A 81 3.35 -5.52 13.28
N ALA A 82 4.30 -6.43 13.12
CA ALA A 82 5.48 -6.24 12.27
C ALA A 82 5.05 -6.04 10.80
N ASP A 83 4.12 -6.85 10.29
CA ASP A 83 3.59 -6.69 8.93
C ASP A 83 2.91 -5.32 8.74
N THR A 84 2.26 -4.81 9.78
CA THR A 84 1.69 -3.46 9.77
C THR A 84 2.76 -2.38 9.64
N VAL A 85 3.91 -2.54 10.31
CA VAL A 85 5.08 -1.64 10.17
C VAL A 85 5.64 -1.70 8.75
N GLN A 86 5.78 -2.91 8.18
CA GLN A 86 6.24 -3.06 6.80
C GLN A 86 5.29 -2.34 5.83
N ARG A 87 3.98 -2.51 6.01
CA ARG A 87 2.99 -1.85 5.16
C ARG A 87 3.01 -0.33 5.29
N GLY A 88 3.16 0.18 6.52
CA GLY A 88 3.31 1.61 6.78
C GLY A 88 4.53 2.19 6.08
N CYS A 89 5.69 1.54 6.22
CA CYS A 89 6.91 1.96 5.53
C CYS A 89 6.74 1.99 4.00
N MET A 90 6.14 0.95 3.41
CA MET A 90 5.88 0.92 1.97
C MET A 90 4.92 2.03 1.54
N ALA A 91 3.90 2.33 2.34
CA ALA A 91 2.98 3.43 2.07
C ALA A 91 3.67 4.80 2.12
N GLU A 92 4.58 5.03 3.07
CA GLU A 92 5.40 6.24 3.15
C GLU A 92 6.32 6.41 1.93
N LYS A 93 6.79 5.29 1.36
CA LYS A 93 7.56 5.27 0.11
C LYS A 93 6.69 5.42 -1.15
N GLY A 94 5.37 5.54 -0.99
CA GLY A 94 4.43 5.76 -2.09
C GLY A 94 3.95 4.47 -2.76
N TYR A 95 3.95 3.34 -2.05
CA TYR A 95 3.37 2.08 -2.53
C TYR A 95 2.05 1.75 -1.84
N LEU A 96 1.12 1.19 -2.60
CA LEU A 96 -0.19 0.71 -2.15
C LEU A 96 -0.24 -0.80 -2.28
N LEU A 97 -0.65 -1.47 -1.22
CA LEU A 97 -0.89 -2.91 -1.23
C LEU A 97 -2.30 -3.18 -1.73
N VAL A 98 -2.44 -3.93 -2.82
CA VAL A 98 -3.74 -4.28 -3.40
C VAL A 98 -3.83 -5.78 -3.67
N PRO A 99 -5.03 -6.37 -3.62
CA PRO A 99 -5.25 -7.72 -4.11
C PRO A 99 -4.86 -7.85 -5.60
N GLU A 100 -4.26 -8.98 -6.00
CA GLU A 100 -3.78 -9.22 -7.36
C GLU A 100 -4.90 -9.13 -8.40
N ASP A 101 -6.11 -9.59 -8.06
CA ASP A 101 -7.32 -9.49 -8.89
C ASP A 101 -7.76 -8.04 -9.15
N GLN A 102 -7.38 -7.11 -8.27
CA GLN A 102 -7.71 -5.69 -8.39
C GLN A 102 -6.52 -4.85 -8.88
N ALA A 103 -5.34 -5.44 -9.04
CA ALA A 103 -4.12 -4.70 -9.29
C ALA A 103 -4.18 -3.93 -10.61
N GLU A 104 -4.64 -4.55 -11.69
CA GLU A 104 -4.74 -3.90 -12.99
C GLU A 104 -5.73 -2.74 -13.00
N ALA A 105 -6.92 -2.94 -12.41
CA ALA A 105 -7.95 -1.93 -12.32
C ALA A 105 -7.48 -0.72 -11.48
N LYS A 106 -6.87 -0.98 -10.33
CA LYS A 106 -6.31 0.07 -9.47
C LYS A 106 -5.14 0.80 -10.13
N GLN A 107 -4.30 0.08 -10.87
CA GLN A 107 -3.20 0.69 -11.59
C GLN A 107 -3.70 1.62 -12.71
N ALA A 108 -4.76 1.24 -13.43
CA ALA A 108 -5.37 2.10 -14.44
C ALA A 108 -5.98 3.36 -13.82
N GLU A 109 -6.65 3.23 -12.66
CA GLU A 109 -7.21 4.36 -11.90
C GLU A 109 -6.10 5.34 -11.47
N LEU A 110 -5.01 4.83 -10.87
CA LEU A 110 -3.88 5.65 -10.42
C LEU A 110 -3.18 6.35 -11.61
N ALA A 111 -3.02 5.67 -12.73
CA ALA A 111 -2.47 6.25 -13.95
C ALA A 111 -3.36 7.39 -14.50
N ALA A 112 -4.69 7.21 -14.49
CA ALA A 112 -5.61 8.25 -14.92
C ALA A 112 -5.55 9.49 -14.01
N ILE A 113 -5.50 9.29 -12.69
CA ILE A 113 -5.35 10.39 -11.71
C ILE A 113 -4.02 11.12 -11.92
N ALA A 114 -2.93 10.39 -12.16
CA ALA A 114 -1.62 10.98 -12.42
C ALA A 114 -1.62 11.86 -13.69
N GLN A 115 -2.31 11.42 -14.76
CA GLN A 115 -2.46 12.22 -15.98
C GLN A 115 -3.29 13.49 -15.73
N GLN A 116 -4.40 13.38 -14.99
CA GLN A 116 -5.21 14.55 -14.63
C GLN A 116 -4.43 15.57 -13.80
N LYS A 117 -3.64 15.10 -12.81
CA LYS A 117 -2.76 15.98 -12.02
C LYS A 117 -1.75 16.71 -12.89
N LYS A 118 -1.06 16.00 -13.79
CA LYS A 118 -0.13 16.63 -14.75
C LYS A 118 -0.81 17.70 -15.61
N GLN A 119 -2.03 17.43 -16.08
CA GLN A 119 -2.80 18.41 -16.85
C GLN A 119 -3.18 19.63 -16.00
N GLN A 120 -3.62 19.44 -14.76
CA GLN A 120 -3.93 20.53 -13.83
C GLN A 120 -2.71 21.38 -13.49
N GLU A 121 -1.57 20.76 -13.25
CA GLU A 121 -0.29 21.45 -12.98
C GLU A 121 0.16 22.26 -14.19
N SER A 122 0.06 21.70 -15.40
CA SER A 122 0.39 22.42 -16.63
C SER A 122 -0.57 23.59 -16.91
N ALA A 123 -1.87 23.41 -16.62
CA ALA A 123 -2.87 24.47 -16.73
C ALA A 123 -2.69 25.55 -15.64
N ALA A 124 -2.26 25.18 -14.43
CA ALA A 124 -1.94 26.12 -13.36
C ALA A 124 -0.66 26.91 -13.66
N ALA A 125 0.36 26.26 -14.24
CA ALA A 125 1.58 26.92 -14.70
C ALA A 125 1.34 27.84 -15.91
N ALA A 126 0.31 27.56 -16.72
CA ALA A 126 -0.07 28.38 -17.87
C ALA A 126 -0.95 29.59 -17.53
N LYS A 127 -1.45 29.75 -16.29
CA LYS A 127 -2.19 30.95 -15.89
C LYS A 127 -1.21 32.13 -15.80
N PRO A 128 -1.27 33.12 -16.70
CA PRO A 128 -0.43 34.30 -16.57
C PRO A 128 -0.86 35.04 -15.30
N PHE A 129 0.13 35.43 -14.50
CA PHE A 129 -0.03 36.37 -13.38
C PHE A 129 -0.92 37.52 -13.84
N THR A 130 -2.17 37.58 -13.38
CA THR A 130 -3.08 38.68 -13.68
C THR A 130 -2.46 39.91 -13.06
N ALA A 131 -1.85 40.74 -13.91
CA ALA A 131 -1.32 42.04 -13.54
C ALA A 131 -2.40 42.79 -12.75
N GLN A 132 -2.13 43.06 -11.47
CA GLN A 132 -2.98 43.94 -10.68
C GLN A 132 -3.15 45.25 -11.45
N PRO A 133 -4.39 45.73 -11.68
CA PRO A 133 -4.58 47.03 -12.30
C PRO A 133 -4.02 48.07 -11.32
N THR A 134 -2.90 48.69 -11.70
CA THR A 134 -2.28 49.79 -10.96
C THR A 134 -3.33 50.89 -10.78
N ARG A 135 -3.83 51.05 -9.55
CA ARG A 135 -4.70 52.18 -9.19
C ARG A 135 -3.87 53.45 -9.36
N LYS A 136 -4.18 54.21 -10.41
CA LYS A 136 -3.66 55.56 -10.68
C LYS A 136 -4.03 56.46 -9.48
N PRO A 137 -3.07 57.09 -8.78
CA PRO A 137 -3.43 58.09 -7.77
C PRO A 137 -4.13 59.25 -8.48
N LYS A 138 -5.41 59.45 -8.15
CA LYS A 138 -6.23 60.56 -8.61
C LYS A 138 -5.62 61.84 -8.02
N GLY A 139 -5.25 62.77 -8.90
CA GLY A 139 -4.54 63.99 -8.54
C GLY A 139 -5.23 64.83 -7.46
N ALA A 140 -4.40 65.51 -6.68
CA ALA A 140 -4.77 66.74 -6.01
C ALA A 140 -3.99 67.87 -6.69
N ALA A 141 -4.68 68.59 -7.57
CA ALA A 141 -4.32 69.94 -7.97
C ALA A 141 -5.18 70.89 -7.11
N GLY A 142 -4.60 71.98 -6.61
CA GLY A 142 -5.36 73.08 -6.03
C GLY A 142 -4.63 73.81 -4.91
N THR A 143 -3.95 74.89 -5.31
CA THR A 143 -3.79 76.20 -4.63
C THR A 143 -3.54 76.22 -3.12
#